data_AF-A0A9D9IRV0-F1
#
_entry.id   AF-A0A9D9IRV0-F1
#
_cell.length_a   1.000
_cell.length_b   1.000
_cell.length_c   1.000
_cell.angle_alpha   90.00
_cell.angle_beta   90.00
_cell.angle_gamma   90.00
#
_symmetry.space_group_name_H-M   'P 1'
#
loop_
_entity.id
_entity.type
_entity.pdbx_description
1 polymer ?
#
loop_
_entity_poly.entity_id
_entity_poly.type
_entity_poly.pdbx_seq_one_letter_code
_entity_poly.pdbx_strand_id
1 'polypeptide(L)'
;MDFIIYYEEGHNNTTRKIERDIHQKYCNILSKSYTNRTIENEINAYWEGELEQVTITTRERNINARNKCIQSKGTKCFVCGFDFEKTYGELGKGFIHIHHVTPISNRDGRYEIEVEKELFPVCPNCHAMLHRRKDSTLSIEELKLIIQQNND
;
A
#
# COMPACT_ATOMS: atom_id res chain seq x y z
N MET A 1 4.11 19.16 -14.60
CA MET A 1 2.71 18.70 -14.38
C MET A 1 2.89 17.32 -13.82
N ASP A 2 3.04 17.30 -12.50
CA ASP A 2 3.77 16.25 -11.83
C ASP A 2 2.73 15.23 -11.37
N PHE A 3 2.67 14.13 -12.11
CA PHE A 3 1.85 12.99 -11.75
C PHE A 3 2.34 12.48 -10.40
N ILE A 4 1.42 12.40 -9.43
CA ILE A 4 1.64 11.66 -8.19
C ILE A 4 1.88 10.21 -8.61
N ILE A 5 3.15 9.79 -8.59
CA ILE A 5 3.55 8.41 -8.84
C ILE A 5 3.09 7.60 -7.63
N TYR A 6 1.92 7.01 -7.75
CA TYR A 6 1.40 6.04 -6.79
C TYR A 6 2.22 4.74 -6.94
N TYR A 7 2.48 4.06 -5.82
CA TYR A 7 3.39 2.91 -5.59
C TYR A 7 3.18 1.63 -6.45
N GLU A 8 2.89 1.74 -7.75
CA GLU A 8 2.42 0.60 -8.57
C GLU A 8 3.02 0.52 -9.99
N GLU A 9 4.03 1.32 -10.35
CA GLU A 9 4.70 1.21 -11.66
C GLU A 9 6.10 0.58 -11.55
N GLY A 10 6.31 -0.48 -12.34
CA GLY A 10 7.41 -1.43 -12.21
C GLY A 10 8.79 -0.95 -12.68
N HIS A 11 9.83 -1.48 -12.02
CA HIS A 11 11.24 -1.23 -12.30
C HIS A 11 11.76 -2.04 -13.51
N ASN A 12 12.47 -1.39 -14.43
CA ASN A 12 13.04 -2.00 -15.64
C ASN A 12 14.35 -2.78 -15.35
N ASN A 13 14.71 -3.76 -16.21
CA ASN A 13 15.83 -4.69 -15.97
C ASN A 13 17.23 -4.06 -15.92
N THR A 14 17.44 -2.92 -16.60
CA THR A 14 18.74 -2.20 -16.58
C THR A 14 19.00 -1.53 -15.24
N THR A 15 17.95 -1.05 -14.58
CA THR A 15 17.98 -0.41 -13.26
C THR A 15 18.34 -1.44 -12.18
N ARG A 16 17.80 -2.67 -12.28
CA ARG A 16 18.08 -3.75 -11.32
C ARG A 16 19.55 -4.21 -11.26
N LYS A 17 20.28 -4.15 -12.39
CA LYS A 17 21.71 -4.53 -12.42
C LYS A 17 22.58 -3.47 -11.74
N ILE A 18 22.30 -2.20 -12.02
CA ILE A 18 22.98 -1.05 -11.39
C ILE A 18 22.66 -1.01 -9.88
N GLU A 19 21.42 -1.28 -9.50
CA GLU A 19 21.00 -1.38 -8.10
C GLU A 19 21.70 -2.53 -7.35
N ARG A 20 21.89 -3.70 -7.99
CA ARG A 20 22.67 -4.82 -7.41
C ARG A 20 24.14 -4.49 -7.21
N ASP A 21 24.76 -3.84 -8.19
CA ASP A 21 26.19 -3.52 -8.14
C ASP A 21 26.48 -2.42 -7.11
N ILE A 22 25.57 -1.45 -6.96
CA ILE A 22 25.60 -0.45 -5.88
C ILE A 22 25.38 -1.14 -4.52
N HIS A 23 24.36 -1.98 -4.38
CA HIS A 23 24.04 -2.72 -3.15
C HIS A 23 25.23 -3.53 -2.63
N GLN A 24 25.90 -4.31 -3.49
CA GLN A 24 27.02 -5.16 -3.07
C GLN A 24 28.25 -4.35 -2.63
N LYS A 25 28.48 -3.17 -3.23
CA LYS A 25 29.56 -2.26 -2.83
C LYS A 25 29.32 -1.65 -1.44
N TYR A 26 28.09 -1.28 -1.12
CA TYR A 26 27.77 -0.61 0.15
C TYR A 26 27.53 -1.58 1.32
N CYS A 27 27.02 -2.80 1.07
CA CYS A 27 26.86 -3.84 2.10
C CYS A 27 28.19 -4.25 2.77
N ASN A 28 29.29 -4.30 1.99
CA ASN A 28 30.60 -4.67 2.53
C ASN A 28 31.25 -3.57 3.38
N ILE A 29 30.82 -2.31 3.23
CA ILE A 29 31.29 -1.17 4.02
C ILE A 29 30.51 -1.10 5.34
N LEU A 30 29.19 -1.35 5.29
CA LEU A 30 28.29 -1.19 6.43
C LEU A 30 28.41 -2.32 7.47
N SER A 31 28.66 -3.56 7.05
CA SER A 31 28.84 -4.71 7.96
C SER A 31 30.02 -4.53 8.93
N LYS A 32 31.03 -3.75 8.55
CA LYS A 32 32.17 -3.37 9.41
C LYS A 32 31.85 -2.31 10.46
N SER A 33 30.76 -1.55 10.30
CA SER A 33 30.39 -0.46 11.20
C SER A 33 29.38 -0.86 12.29
N TYR A 34 28.56 -1.89 12.02
CA TYR A 34 27.43 -2.27 12.88
C TYR A 34 27.85 -2.97 14.18
N THR A 35 29.06 -3.52 14.27
CA THR A 35 29.54 -4.22 15.46
C THR A 35 29.89 -3.31 16.65
N ASN A 36 29.74 -1.97 16.53
CA ASN A 36 30.23 -0.99 17.53
C ASN A 36 29.17 -0.05 18.16
N ARG A 37 27.86 -0.30 18.08
CA ARG A 37 26.87 0.58 18.76
C ARG A 37 26.48 0.03 20.14
N THR A 38 27.05 0.61 21.20
CA THR A 38 26.54 0.56 22.58
C THR A 38 25.34 1.51 22.70
N ILE A 39 24.23 1.04 23.27
CA ILE A 39 23.02 1.85 23.48
C ILE A 39 23.13 2.54 24.86
N GLU A 40 23.31 3.86 24.89
CA GLU A 40 23.13 4.65 26.12
C GLU A 40 21.69 5.19 26.16
N ASN A 41 20.95 4.81 27.21
CA ASN A 41 19.55 5.20 27.41
C ASN A 41 19.45 6.62 27.96
N GLU A 42 19.15 7.61 27.11
CA GLU A 42 18.69 8.93 27.58
C GLU A 42 17.15 8.93 27.76
N ILE A 43 16.73 8.83 29.02
CA ILE A 43 15.33 8.85 29.43
C ILE A 43 14.84 10.32 29.33
N ASN A 44 14.20 10.69 28.22
CA ASN A 44 13.29 11.86 28.00
C ASN A 44 13.44 12.59 26.64
N ALA A 45 14.12 12.03 25.64
CA ALA A 45 14.19 12.62 24.30
C ALA A 45 13.37 11.82 23.27
N TYR A 46 12.54 12.50 22.46
CA TYR A 46 11.77 11.93 21.34
C TYR A 46 12.43 12.35 20.02
N TRP A 47 13.44 11.59 19.58
CA TRP A 47 14.12 11.82 18.31
C TRP A 47 13.32 11.22 17.14
N GLU A 48 13.03 12.01 16.11
CA GLU A 48 12.40 11.57 14.85
C GLU A 48 13.28 11.95 13.66
N GLY A 49 13.21 11.18 12.57
CA GLY A 49 13.90 11.51 11.30
C GLY A 49 15.31 10.91 11.11
N GLU A 50 15.78 10.03 12.00
CA GLU A 50 16.99 9.22 11.73
C GLU A 50 16.73 8.28 10.53
N LEU A 51 17.70 8.18 9.63
CA LEU A 51 17.60 7.34 8.44
C LEU A 51 17.85 5.88 8.82
N GLU A 52 16.80 5.07 8.79
CA GLU A 52 16.88 3.62 8.93
C GLU A 52 16.80 2.94 7.55
N GLN A 53 17.72 2.02 7.25
CA GLN A 53 17.71 1.24 6.02
C GLN A 53 17.22 -0.19 6.28
N VAL A 54 16.06 -0.53 5.74
CA VAL A 54 15.46 -1.87 5.81
C VAL A 54 15.37 -2.50 4.41
N THR A 55 15.78 -3.76 4.29
CA THR A 55 15.55 -4.55 3.06
C THR A 55 14.24 -5.32 3.20
N ILE A 56 13.25 -5.06 2.32
CA ILE A 56 11.95 -5.75 2.36
C ILE A 56 11.68 -6.52 1.05
N THR A 57 11.02 -7.69 1.19
CA THR A 57 10.50 -8.47 0.06
C THR A 57 9.00 -8.17 -0.08
N THR A 58 8.56 -7.76 -1.26
CA THR A 58 7.15 -7.41 -1.53
C THR A 58 6.50 -8.37 -2.52
N ARG A 59 5.20 -8.62 -2.37
CA ARG A 59 4.40 -9.35 -3.36
C ARG A 59 3.98 -8.40 -4.50
N GLU A 60 4.19 -8.81 -5.74
CA GLU A 60 3.82 -8.05 -6.94
C GLU A 60 2.30 -7.88 -7.06
N ARG A 61 1.85 -6.72 -7.55
CA ARG A 61 0.44 -6.46 -7.89
C ARG A 61 0.31 -6.19 -9.38
N ASN A 62 -0.78 -6.68 -9.97
CA ASN A 62 -1.03 -6.54 -11.40
C ASN A 62 -1.76 -5.21 -11.70
N ILE A 63 -1.07 -4.28 -12.35
CA ILE A 63 -1.62 -2.96 -12.74
C ILE A 63 -2.82 -3.08 -13.71
N ASN A 64 -2.83 -4.11 -14.56
CA ASN A 64 -3.95 -4.34 -15.48
C ASN A 64 -5.21 -4.77 -14.72
N ALA A 65 -5.06 -5.56 -13.65
CA ALA A 65 -6.18 -5.96 -12.81
C ALA A 65 -6.79 -4.75 -12.08
N ARG A 66 -5.95 -3.83 -11.59
CA ARG A 66 -6.38 -2.54 -11.05
C ARG A 66 -7.16 -1.73 -12.09
N ASN A 67 -6.57 -1.52 -13.27
CA ASN A 67 -7.18 -0.70 -14.30
C ASN A 67 -8.53 -1.29 -14.76
N LYS A 68 -8.61 -2.61 -14.91
CA LYS A 68 -9.86 -3.32 -15.20
C LYS A 68 -10.90 -3.12 -14.09
N CYS A 69 -10.50 -3.13 -12.82
CA CYS A 69 -11.39 -2.85 -11.70
C CYS A 69 -11.96 -1.42 -11.79
N ILE A 70 -11.10 -0.42 -12.02
CA ILE A 70 -11.53 0.98 -12.15
C ILE A 70 -12.44 1.17 -13.37
N GLN A 71 -12.12 0.54 -14.50
CA GLN A 71 -12.97 0.62 -15.71
C GLN A 71 -14.35 0.00 -15.48
N SER A 72 -14.43 -1.11 -14.75
CA SER A 72 -15.69 -1.82 -14.51
C SER A 72 -16.54 -1.22 -13.38
N LYS A 73 -15.91 -0.68 -12.34
CA LYS A 73 -16.57 -0.25 -11.08
C LYS A 73 -16.48 1.25 -10.80
N GLY A 74 -15.68 1.99 -11.56
CA GLY A 74 -15.40 3.40 -11.34
C GLY A 74 -14.46 3.67 -10.16
N THR A 75 -14.44 4.93 -9.73
CA THR A 75 -13.56 5.46 -8.66
C THR A 75 -14.30 5.82 -7.38
N LYS A 76 -15.62 5.60 -7.33
CA LYS A 76 -16.43 5.85 -6.15
C LYS A 76 -16.19 4.76 -5.10
N CYS A 77 -15.98 5.15 -3.85
CA CYS A 77 -15.75 4.20 -2.78
C CYS A 77 -16.96 3.28 -2.57
N PHE A 78 -16.75 1.97 -2.61
CA PHE A 78 -17.81 0.97 -2.42
C PHE A 78 -18.36 0.92 -0.99
N VAL A 79 -17.61 1.42 -0.01
CA VAL A 79 -18.01 1.44 1.40
C VAL A 79 -18.84 2.69 1.71
N CYS A 80 -18.23 3.88 1.66
CA CYS A 80 -18.86 5.13 2.09
C CYS A 80 -19.40 6.00 0.95
N GLY A 81 -19.20 5.59 -0.32
CA GLY A 81 -19.65 6.37 -1.46
C GLY A 81 -18.85 7.64 -1.75
N PHE A 82 -17.75 7.89 -1.04
CA PHE A 82 -16.88 9.04 -1.29
C PHE A 82 -16.32 9.02 -2.71
N ASP A 83 -16.29 10.19 -3.34
CA ASP A 83 -15.81 10.40 -4.70
C ASP A 83 -14.80 11.55 -4.68
N PHE A 84 -13.55 11.23 -5.01
CA PHE A 84 -12.44 12.19 -4.99
C PHE A 84 -12.57 13.24 -6.09
N GLU A 85 -12.99 12.87 -7.29
CA GLU A 85 -13.15 13.80 -8.39
C GLU A 85 -14.30 14.77 -8.11
N LYS A 86 -15.41 14.26 -7.55
CA LYS A 86 -16.51 15.11 -7.14
C LYS A 86 -16.14 16.10 -6.03
N THR A 87 -15.26 15.70 -5.11
CA THR A 87 -14.91 16.51 -3.92
C THR A 87 -13.75 17.47 -4.17
N TYR A 88 -12.73 17.02 -4.92
CA TYR A 88 -11.48 17.74 -5.12
C TYR A 88 -11.25 18.18 -6.57
N GLY A 89 -12.21 17.94 -7.47
CA GLY A 89 -12.09 18.26 -8.89
C GLY A 89 -11.01 17.43 -9.58
N GLU A 90 -10.31 18.04 -10.53
CA GLU A 90 -9.28 17.37 -11.34
C GLU A 90 -8.17 16.72 -10.49
N LEU A 91 -7.86 17.27 -9.31
CA LEU A 91 -6.87 16.69 -8.38
C LEU A 91 -7.27 15.27 -7.91
N GLY A 92 -8.56 15.00 -7.79
CA GLY A 92 -9.09 13.72 -7.33
C GLY A 92 -9.38 12.72 -8.43
N LYS A 93 -9.19 13.10 -9.70
CA LYS A 93 -9.54 12.27 -10.85
C LYS A 93 -8.72 10.99 -10.89
N GLY A 94 -9.41 9.85 -11.02
CA GLY A 94 -8.76 8.53 -11.00
C GLY A 94 -8.22 8.09 -9.63
N PHE A 95 -8.28 8.95 -8.60
CA PHE A 95 -7.69 8.65 -7.31
C PHE A 95 -8.62 7.75 -6.46
N ILE A 96 -8.20 6.50 -6.30
CA ILE A 96 -8.88 5.52 -5.43
C ILE A 96 -7.91 4.39 -5.06
N HIS A 97 -8.14 3.71 -3.94
CA HIS A 97 -7.43 2.47 -3.61
C HIS A 97 -8.22 1.26 -4.08
N ILE A 98 -7.53 0.19 -4.47
CA ILE A 98 -8.16 -1.11 -4.77
C ILE A 98 -7.91 -2.05 -3.60
N HIS A 99 -9.00 -2.45 -2.95
CA HIS A 99 -8.98 -3.44 -1.90
C HIS A 99 -9.16 -4.86 -2.47
N HIS A 100 -8.36 -5.80 -1.97
CA HIS A 100 -8.51 -7.23 -2.28
C HIS A 100 -9.34 -7.87 -1.16
N VAL A 101 -10.48 -8.47 -1.49
CA VAL A 101 -11.34 -9.15 -0.50
C VAL A 101 -10.57 -10.21 0.29
N THR A 102 -9.78 -11.01 -0.43
CA THR A 102 -8.80 -11.91 0.19
C THR A 102 -7.44 -11.22 0.17
N PRO A 103 -6.86 -10.88 1.34
CA PRO A 103 -5.57 -10.21 1.39
C PRO A 103 -4.49 -11.03 0.68
N ILE A 104 -3.65 -10.33 -0.10
CA ILE A 104 -2.48 -10.94 -0.76
C ILE A 104 -1.54 -11.58 0.29
N SER A 105 -1.52 -11.04 1.52
CA SER A 105 -0.74 -11.58 2.64
C SER A 105 -1.09 -13.02 2.98
N ASN A 106 -2.35 -13.41 2.75
CA ASN A 106 -2.92 -14.69 3.16
C ASN A 106 -2.86 -15.73 2.02
N ARG A 107 -2.24 -15.39 0.88
CA ARG A 107 -2.06 -16.28 -0.26
C ARG A 107 -0.58 -16.62 -0.43
N ASP A 108 -0.33 -17.89 -0.73
CA ASP A 108 1.02 -18.41 -1.00
C ASP A 108 1.28 -18.47 -2.49
N GLY A 109 2.51 -18.10 -2.88
CA GLY A 109 2.95 -18.12 -4.27
C GLY A 109 2.19 -17.18 -5.20
N ARG A 110 2.26 -17.49 -6.50
CA ARG A 110 1.56 -16.76 -7.56
C ARG A 110 0.17 -17.37 -7.74
N TYR A 111 -0.84 -16.51 -7.80
CA TYR A 111 -2.23 -16.92 -7.98
C TYR A 111 -2.94 -16.01 -8.99
N GLU A 112 -4.01 -16.52 -9.59
CA GLU A 112 -4.91 -15.75 -10.44
C GLU A 112 -6.03 -15.11 -9.60
N ILE A 113 -6.55 -13.98 -10.06
CA ILE A 113 -7.66 -13.27 -9.41
C ILE A 113 -8.79 -13.01 -10.39
N GLU A 114 -10.01 -13.12 -9.91
CA GLU A 114 -11.20 -12.62 -10.61
C GLU A 114 -11.47 -11.16 -10.22
N VAL A 115 -11.06 -10.21 -11.07
CA VAL A 115 -11.15 -8.76 -10.82
C VAL A 115 -12.56 -8.33 -10.39
N GLU A 116 -13.58 -8.88 -11.04
CA GLU A 116 -14.98 -8.55 -10.80
C GLU A 116 -15.45 -8.95 -9.40
N LYS A 117 -14.93 -10.05 -8.84
CA LYS A 117 -15.35 -10.60 -7.54
C LYS A 117 -14.41 -10.27 -6.39
N GLU A 118 -13.14 -10.03 -6.67
CA GLU A 118 -12.10 -9.95 -5.64
C GLU A 118 -11.56 -8.55 -5.40
N LEU A 119 -11.75 -7.62 -6.35
CA LEU A 119 -11.21 -6.27 -6.27
C LEU A 119 -12.33 -5.24 -6.15
N PHE A 120 -12.19 -4.31 -5.21
CA PHE A 120 -13.18 -3.25 -5.01
C PHE A 120 -12.52 -1.88 -4.80
N PRO A 121 -13.03 -0.81 -5.46
CA PRO A 121 -12.54 0.53 -5.22
C PRO A 121 -13.02 1.04 -3.86
N VAL A 122 -12.09 1.49 -3.02
CA VAL A 122 -12.34 2.05 -1.69
C VAL A 122 -11.48 3.29 -1.44
N CYS A 123 -11.97 4.26 -0.67
CA CYS A 123 -11.17 5.42 -0.30
C CYS A 123 -10.04 5.02 0.68
N PRO A 124 -8.94 5.79 0.77
CA PRO A 124 -7.84 5.51 1.70
C PRO A 124 -8.29 5.31 3.15
N ASN A 125 -9.25 6.09 3.62
CA ASN A 125 -9.76 5.99 4.98
C ASN A 125 -10.50 4.67 5.22
N CYS A 126 -11.39 4.28 4.31
CA CYS A 126 -12.06 2.98 4.39
C CYS A 126 -11.08 1.83 4.21
N HIS A 127 -10.08 1.97 3.32
CA HIS A 127 -9.06 0.95 3.13
C HIS A 127 -8.26 0.69 4.43
N ALA A 128 -7.89 1.76 5.13
CA ALA A 128 -7.23 1.66 6.43
C ALA A 128 -8.13 0.97 7.47
N MET A 129 -9.44 1.27 7.48
CA MET A 129 -10.39 0.64 8.41
C MET A 129 -10.63 -0.84 8.10
N LEU A 130 -10.68 -1.24 6.83
CA LEU A 130 -10.78 -2.65 6.43
C LEU A 130 -9.61 -3.48 6.97
N HIS A 131 -8.41 -2.91 7.03
CA HIS A 131 -7.19 -3.57 7.52
C HIS A 131 -6.78 -3.16 8.94
N ARG A 132 -7.67 -2.52 9.72
CA ARG A 132 -7.31 -1.97 11.04
C ARG A 132 -7.03 -3.06 12.08
N ARG A 133 -7.68 -4.22 11.98
CA ARG A 133 -7.47 -5.35 12.88
C ARG A 133 -6.25 -6.14 12.41
N LYS A 134 -5.39 -6.53 13.36
CA LYS A 134 -4.12 -7.23 13.07
C LYS A 134 -4.34 -8.67 12.61
N ASP A 135 -5.41 -9.28 13.07
CA ASP A 135 -5.75 -10.70 12.92
C ASP A 135 -6.83 -10.95 11.86
N SER A 136 -7.54 -9.92 11.42
CA SER A 136 -8.67 -10.05 10.51
C SER A 136 -8.80 -8.83 9.59
N THR A 137 -9.13 -9.07 8.32
CA THR A 137 -9.58 -8.01 7.41
C THR A 137 -11.10 -7.99 7.46
N LEU A 138 -11.69 -6.82 7.73
CA LEU A 138 -13.14 -6.65 7.68
C LEU A 138 -13.63 -6.79 6.24
N SER A 139 -14.83 -7.36 6.07
CA SER A 139 -15.55 -7.27 4.80
C SER A 139 -16.07 -5.85 4.56
N ILE A 140 -16.38 -5.58 3.29
CA ILE A 140 -16.99 -4.31 2.87
C ILE A 140 -18.35 -4.13 3.55
N GLU A 141 -19.12 -5.21 3.67
CA GLU A 141 -20.44 -5.25 4.28
C GLU A 141 -20.36 -4.94 5.77
N GLU A 142 -19.42 -5.56 6.51
CA GLU A 142 -19.22 -5.25 7.93
C GLU A 142 -18.86 -3.78 8.14
N LEU A 143 -17.94 -3.23 7.34
CA LEU A 143 -17.55 -1.83 7.50
C LEU A 143 -18.69 -0.86 7.14
N LYS A 144 -19.53 -1.19 6.15
CA LYS A 144 -20.75 -0.44 5.85
C LYS A 144 -21.70 -0.41 7.05
N LEU A 145 -21.94 -1.57 7.68
CA LEU A 145 -22.81 -1.67 8.84
C LEU A 145 -22.29 -0.82 10.00
N ILE A 146 -20.99 -0.86 10.27
CA ILE A 146 -20.35 -0.02 11.32
C ILE A 146 -20.57 1.47 11.02
N ILE A 147 -20.37 1.89 9.77
CA ILE A 147 -20.57 3.30 9.39
C ILE A 147 -22.03 3.71 9.52
N GLN A 148 -22.98 2.85 9.14
CA GLN A 148 -24.41 3.14 9.27
C GLN A 148 -24.83 3.28 10.73
N GLN A 149 -24.42 2.35 11.59
CA GLN A 149 -24.76 2.36 13.03
C GLN A 149 -24.27 3.59 13.80
N ASN A 150 -23.23 4.28 13.31
CA ASN A 150 -22.65 5.45 13.96
C ASN A 150 -23.00 6.78 13.27
N ASN A 151 -23.80 6.74 12.20
CA ASN A 151 -24.30 7.93 11.49
C ASN A 151 -25.78 8.21 11.77
N ASP A 152 -26.41 7.40 12.62
CA ASP A 152 -27.75 7.59 13.20
C ASP A 152 -27.64 8.14 14.63
#